data_AF-A0A2R6P1Z0-F1
#
_entry.id   AF-A0A2R6P1Z0-F1
#
_cell.length_a   1.000
_cell.length_b   1.000
_cell.length_c   1.000
_cell.angle_alpha   90.00
_cell.angle_beta   90.00
_cell.angle_gamma   90.00
#
_symmetry.space_group_name_H-M   'P 1'
#
loop_
_entity.id
_entity.type
_entity.pdbx_description
1 polymer ?
#
loop_
_entity_poly.entity_id
_entity_poly.type
_entity_poly.pdbx_seq_one_letter_code
_entity_poly.pdbx_strand_id
1 'polypeptide(L)'
;MLSLKPAFLLLLGSLVSQDAFAFSGSNHVQLLGPQSVNLWKLDNTHSLPKAPYQTDFATEGSVSVQVPLRGSLPYFPTRWFEQPLDHFSNSSETFKQRYWINTRHYEAGSGAPVIVIDGGETSGEDRLPFLDTGIADILANATGGIGVVLEHR
;
A
#
# COMPACT_ATOMS: atom_id res chain seq x y z
N MET A 1 78.47 -9.14 -2.44
CA MET A 1 77.12 -9.55 -2.91
C MET A 1 76.10 -8.72 -2.15
N LEU A 2 75.54 -7.69 -2.80
CA LEU A 2 74.46 -6.87 -2.28
C LEU A 2 73.13 -7.63 -2.37
N SER A 3 72.29 -7.54 -1.34
CA SER A 3 70.83 -7.43 -1.54
C SER A 3 70.18 -6.90 -0.26
N LEU A 4 70.01 -5.58 -0.22
CA LEU A 4 69.14 -4.87 0.72
C LEU A 4 67.70 -5.06 0.22
N LYS A 5 66.80 -5.60 1.05
CA LYS A 5 65.35 -5.61 0.75
C LYS A 5 64.67 -4.47 1.54
N PRO A 6 63.83 -3.64 0.90
CA PRO A 6 63.22 -2.51 1.56
C PRO A 6 62.06 -2.94 2.45
N ALA A 7 61.94 -2.24 3.58
CA ALA A 7 60.75 -2.23 4.43
C ALA A 7 59.57 -1.59 3.68
N PHE A 8 58.39 -2.18 3.82
CA PHE A 8 57.14 -1.51 3.46
C PHE A 8 56.17 -1.65 4.63
N LEU A 9 56.08 -0.57 5.40
CA LEU A 9 55.08 -0.34 6.43
C LEU A 9 53.90 0.36 5.74
N LEU A 10 52.78 -0.34 5.55
CA LEU A 10 51.53 0.27 5.07
C LEU A 10 50.57 0.42 6.24
N LEU A 11 50.54 1.64 6.79
CA LEU A 11 49.51 2.13 7.69
C LEU A 11 48.29 2.51 6.83
N LEU A 12 47.21 1.73 6.88
CA LEU A 12 45.93 2.12 6.27
C LEU A 12 45.09 2.82 7.33
N GLY A 13 45.13 4.16 7.30
CA GLY A 13 44.26 5.03 8.08
C GLY A 13 42.83 5.00 7.55
N SER A 14 41.89 4.83 8.46
CA SER A 14 40.45 4.96 8.27
C SER A 14 40.06 6.38 7.84
N LEU A 15 39.44 6.52 6.66
CA LEU A 15 38.62 7.69 6.32
C LEU A 15 37.16 7.23 6.21
N VAL A 16 36.37 7.58 7.22
CA VAL A 16 34.90 7.55 7.15
C VAL A 16 34.49 8.86 6.47
N SER A 17 34.13 8.81 5.19
CA SER A 17 33.42 9.91 4.54
C SER A 17 31.95 9.80 4.92
N GLN A 18 31.47 10.76 5.71
CA GLN A 18 30.05 10.99 5.93
C GLN A 18 29.54 11.84 4.76
N ASP A 19 28.92 11.21 3.78
CA ASP A 19 28.15 11.96 2.78
C ASP A 19 26.77 12.28 3.37
N ALA A 20 26.64 13.50 3.87
CA ALA A 20 25.37 14.11 4.22
C ALA A 20 24.60 14.41 2.92
N PHE A 21 23.68 13.54 2.53
CA PHE A 21 22.68 13.89 1.51
C PHE A 21 21.58 14.73 2.15
N ALA A 22 21.65 16.02 1.86
CA ALA A 22 20.58 16.98 2.13
C ALA A 22 19.30 16.56 1.40
N PHE A 23 18.20 16.41 2.16
CA PHE A 23 16.87 16.20 1.61
C PHE A 23 16.39 17.50 0.97
N SER A 24 16.46 17.58 -0.36
CA SER A 24 15.94 18.70 -1.15
C SER A 24 14.66 18.29 -1.86
N GLY A 25 13.54 18.88 -1.42
CA GLY A 25 12.32 19.19 -2.17
C GLY A 25 11.87 18.26 -3.31
N SER A 26 10.84 17.46 -2.98
CA SER A 26 9.71 17.08 -3.84
C SER A 26 10.01 16.61 -5.27
N ASN A 27 10.18 15.29 -5.45
CA ASN A 27 9.86 14.58 -6.69
C ASN A 27 9.44 13.14 -6.36
N HIS A 28 8.27 12.98 -5.72
CA HIS A 28 7.69 11.68 -5.37
C HIS A 28 7.40 10.79 -6.60
N VAL A 29 7.44 11.36 -7.82
CA VAL A 29 7.14 10.65 -9.07
C VAL A 29 8.31 9.77 -9.55
N GLN A 30 9.56 10.07 -9.15
CA GLN A 30 10.75 9.35 -9.66
C GLN A 30 11.20 8.16 -8.81
N LEU A 31 10.72 8.02 -7.56
CA LEU A 31 11.09 6.92 -6.66
C LEU A 31 10.11 5.74 -6.68
N LEU A 32 8.99 5.93 -7.38
CA LEU A 32 7.80 5.12 -7.28
C LEU A 32 7.63 4.35 -8.60
N GLY A 33 7.76 3.02 -8.56
CA GLY A 33 7.63 2.14 -9.73
C GLY A 33 6.27 2.23 -10.47
N PRO A 34 6.07 1.43 -11.53
CA PRO A 34 4.86 1.50 -12.38
C PRO A 34 3.55 1.24 -11.62
N GLN A 35 3.60 0.65 -10.43
CA GLN A 35 2.43 0.40 -9.57
C GLN A 35 1.97 1.68 -8.83
N SER A 36 2.91 2.53 -8.46
CA SER A 36 2.66 3.72 -7.62
C SER A 36 2.20 4.95 -8.39
N VAL A 37 2.39 5.00 -9.72
CA VAL A 37 1.75 6.03 -10.56
C VAL A 37 0.23 5.90 -10.55
N ASN A 38 -0.32 4.69 -10.40
CA ASN A 38 -1.76 4.50 -10.27
C ASN A 38 -2.26 4.92 -8.88
N LEU A 39 -1.46 4.70 -7.83
CA LEU A 39 -1.79 5.18 -6.49
C LEU A 39 -1.80 6.71 -6.42
N TRP A 40 -0.79 7.37 -6.99
CA TRP A 40 -0.76 8.83 -7.13
C TRP A 40 -1.95 9.40 -7.91
N LYS A 41 -2.36 8.73 -9.01
CA LYS A 41 -3.57 9.12 -9.77
C LYS A 41 -4.84 8.98 -8.92
N LEU A 42 -4.96 7.92 -8.11
CA LEU A 42 -6.10 7.72 -7.21
C LEU A 42 -6.13 8.81 -6.13
N ASP A 43 -5.01 9.06 -5.45
CA ASP A 43 -4.91 10.11 -4.42
C ASP A 43 -5.29 11.49 -4.97
N ASN A 44 -4.80 11.83 -6.17
CA ASN A 44 -5.18 13.07 -6.83
C ASN A 44 -6.68 13.14 -7.12
N THR A 45 -7.30 12.04 -7.52
CA THR A 45 -8.74 11.97 -7.81
C THR A 45 -9.58 12.19 -6.55
N HIS A 46 -9.12 11.71 -5.39
CA HIS A 46 -9.77 11.96 -4.10
C HIS A 46 -9.49 13.36 -3.54
N SER A 47 -8.37 13.99 -3.92
CA SER A 47 -7.99 15.34 -3.48
C SER A 47 -8.65 16.48 -4.26
N LEU A 48 -9.26 16.21 -5.42
CA LEU A 48 -10.00 17.20 -6.18
C LEU A 48 -11.35 17.50 -5.48
N PRO A 49 -11.72 18.79 -5.28
CA PRO A 49 -13.05 19.12 -4.77
C PRO A 49 -14.08 18.61 -5.78
N LYS A 50 -14.95 17.68 -5.36
CA LYS A 50 -16.14 17.31 -6.14
C LYS A 50 -16.89 18.59 -6.50
N ALA A 51 -17.12 18.80 -7.80
CA ALA A 51 -17.91 19.92 -8.31
C ALA A 51 -19.22 20.07 -7.52
N PRO A 52 -19.65 21.30 -7.17
CA PRO A 52 -20.83 21.48 -6.36
C PRO A 52 -22.06 20.93 -7.10
N TYR A 53 -22.76 20.01 -6.45
CA TYR A 53 -24.10 19.61 -6.87
C TYR A 53 -25.04 20.80 -6.62
N GLN A 54 -25.48 21.45 -7.69
CA GLN A 54 -26.33 22.64 -7.62
C GLN A 54 -27.76 22.23 -7.25
N THR A 55 -28.14 22.47 -5.99
CA THR A 55 -29.55 22.45 -5.56
C THR A 55 -30.06 23.88 -5.52
N ASP A 56 -30.78 24.31 -6.55
CA ASP A 56 -31.59 25.53 -6.50
C ASP A 56 -32.77 25.30 -5.56
N PHE A 57 -32.71 25.85 -4.34
CA PHE A 57 -33.88 26.04 -3.49
C PHE A 57 -33.76 27.37 -2.73
N ALA A 58 -34.67 28.29 -3.06
CA ALA A 58 -34.70 29.64 -2.51
C ALA A 58 -35.49 29.72 -1.20
N THR A 59 -35.00 30.62 -0.34
CA THR A 59 -35.70 31.45 0.67
C THR A 59 -35.89 30.93 2.10
N GLU A 60 -35.03 31.51 2.96
CA GLU A 60 -35.17 31.93 4.37
C GLU A 60 -35.77 30.98 5.40
N GLY A 61 -34.86 30.46 6.22
CA GLY A 61 -35.14 29.90 7.55
C GLY A 61 -33.89 29.20 8.03
N SER A 62 -33.14 29.81 8.95
CA SER A 62 -31.92 29.23 9.52
C SER A 62 -32.24 27.96 10.31
N VAL A 63 -32.30 26.83 9.62
CA VAL A 63 -32.27 25.50 10.21
C VAL A 63 -30.81 25.10 10.31
N SER A 64 -30.30 24.91 11.53
CA SER A 64 -29.02 24.26 11.75
C SER A 64 -29.13 22.81 11.28
N VAL A 65 -28.87 22.58 10.00
CA VAL A 65 -28.70 21.23 9.45
C VAL A 65 -27.41 20.70 10.05
N GLN A 66 -27.53 19.87 11.08
CA GLN A 66 -26.45 18.99 11.49
C GLN A 66 -26.23 18.03 10.33
N VAL A 67 -25.33 18.42 9.41
CA VAL A 67 -24.80 17.52 8.39
C VAL A 67 -24.13 16.40 9.18
N PRO A 68 -24.63 15.15 9.15
CA PRO A 68 -23.90 14.06 9.75
C PRO A 68 -22.58 14.01 9.00
N LEU A 69 -21.46 14.00 9.71
CA LEU A 69 -20.15 13.64 9.16
C LEU A 69 -20.23 12.18 8.68
N ARG A 70 -20.90 11.95 7.55
CA ARG A 70 -21.11 10.63 6.98
C ARG A 70 -19.91 10.30 6.12
N GLY A 71 -18.99 9.57 6.73
CA GLY A 71 -17.90 8.94 6.02
C GLY A 71 -16.91 8.35 7.01
N SER A 72 -17.32 7.33 7.78
CA SER A 72 -16.31 6.42 8.33
C SER A 72 -15.55 5.89 7.12
N LEU A 73 -14.24 6.14 7.05
CA LEU A 73 -13.40 5.48 6.06
C LEU A 73 -13.66 3.97 6.16
N PRO A 74 -13.72 3.25 5.03
CA PRO A 74 -13.96 1.83 5.05
C PRO A 74 -12.88 1.16 5.90
N TYR A 75 -13.32 0.63 7.04
CA TYR A 75 -12.44 -0.01 7.98
C TYR A 75 -12.29 -1.47 7.58
N PHE A 76 -11.10 -1.84 7.12
CA PHE A 76 -10.71 -3.23 6.89
C PHE A 76 -9.88 -3.70 8.09
N PRO A 77 -10.41 -4.58 8.95
CA PRO A 77 -9.63 -5.11 10.07
C PRO A 77 -8.42 -5.87 9.55
N THR A 78 -7.26 -5.61 10.15
CA THR A 78 -6.05 -6.38 9.91
C THR A 78 -6.27 -7.84 10.33
N ARG A 79 -5.94 -8.77 9.43
CA ARG A 79 -5.96 -10.20 9.71
C ARG A 79 -4.58 -10.81 9.46
N TRP A 80 -4.38 -11.99 10.02
CA TRP A 80 -3.11 -12.71 9.98
C TRP A 80 -3.35 -14.18 9.70
N PHE A 81 -2.51 -14.78 8.87
CA PHE A 81 -2.44 -16.23 8.72
C PHE A 81 -0.98 -16.68 8.84
N GLU A 82 -0.80 -17.91 9.32
CA GLU A 82 0.52 -18.50 9.51
C GLU A 82 1.04 -19.03 8.16
N GLN A 83 2.24 -18.60 7.76
CA GLN A 83 2.96 -19.09 6.60
C GLN A 83 4.27 -19.76 7.05
N PRO A 84 4.74 -20.81 6.34
CA PRO A 84 6.09 -21.32 6.54
C PRO A 84 7.12 -20.21 6.36
N LEU A 85 8.08 -20.14 7.28
CA LEU A 85 9.18 -19.18 7.19
C LEU A 85 10.05 -19.45 5.95
N ASP A 86 10.30 -20.73 5.67
CA ASP A 86 11.05 -21.18 4.51
C ASP A 86 10.26 -22.26 3.76
N HIS A 87 9.94 -21.99 2.50
CA HIS A 87 9.17 -22.89 1.64
C HIS A 87 10.06 -23.94 0.94
N PHE A 88 11.38 -23.83 1.08
CA PHE A 88 12.37 -24.68 0.41
C PHE A 88 13.09 -25.65 1.37
N SER A 89 12.79 -25.57 2.67
CA SER A 89 13.26 -26.53 3.67
C SER A 89 12.09 -27.21 4.38
N ASN A 90 12.38 -28.25 5.15
CA ASN A 90 11.40 -28.93 6.01
C ASN A 90 11.26 -28.27 7.39
N SER A 91 11.58 -26.98 7.52
CA SER A 91 11.40 -26.25 8.77
C SER A 91 9.91 -26.16 9.11
N SER A 92 9.57 -26.32 10.40
CA SER A 92 8.21 -26.10 10.91
C SER A 92 8.00 -24.68 11.43
N GLU A 93 8.99 -23.80 11.29
CA GLU A 93 8.89 -22.41 11.72
C GLU A 93 7.89 -21.65 10.83
N THR A 94 7.07 -20.80 11.46
CA THR A 94 6.07 -19.99 10.79
C THR A 94 6.22 -18.51 11.14
N PHE A 95 5.65 -17.67 10.29
CA PHE A 95 5.43 -16.26 10.59
C PHE A 95 4.00 -15.86 10.25
N LYS A 96 3.53 -14.76 10.84
CA LYS A 96 2.21 -14.20 10.57
C LYS A 96 2.29 -13.27 9.37
N GLN A 97 1.72 -13.67 8.25
CA GLN A 97 1.56 -12.81 7.08
C GLN A 97 0.24 -12.04 7.16
N ARG A 98 0.30 -10.73 6.92
CA ARG A 98 -0.84 -9.81 7.05
C ARG A 98 -1.72 -9.83 5.81
N TYR A 99 -3.03 -9.69 6.00
CA TYR A 99 -3.98 -9.57 4.90
C TYR A 99 -5.28 -8.84 5.31
N TRP A 100 -6.04 -8.40 4.31
CA TRP A 100 -7.34 -7.74 4.46
C TRP A 100 -8.35 -8.31 3.48
N ILE A 101 -9.62 -8.28 3.84
CA ILE A 101 -10.71 -8.87 3.06
C ILE A 101 -11.85 -7.86 2.90
N ASN A 102 -12.44 -7.83 1.71
CA ASN A 102 -13.71 -7.19 1.45
C ASN A 102 -14.71 -8.21 0.90
N THR A 103 -15.79 -8.41 1.64
CA THR A 103 -16.87 -9.35 1.28
C THR A 103 -18.18 -8.64 0.94
N ARG A 104 -18.17 -7.32 0.69
CA ARG A 104 -19.39 -6.54 0.44
C ARG A 104 -20.22 -7.06 -0.74
N HIS A 105 -19.56 -7.68 -1.71
CA HIS A 105 -20.16 -8.20 -2.94
C HIS A 105 -20.29 -9.72 -2.97
N TYR A 106 -19.95 -10.42 -1.87
CA TYR A 106 -19.88 -11.87 -1.90
C TYR A 106 -21.27 -12.51 -2.02
N GLU A 107 -21.45 -13.32 -3.06
CA GLU A 107 -22.64 -14.15 -3.27
C GLU A 107 -22.37 -15.60 -2.87
N ALA A 108 -22.95 -16.05 -1.76
CA ALA A 108 -22.73 -17.40 -1.26
C ALA A 108 -23.32 -18.46 -2.19
N GLY A 109 -22.56 -19.54 -2.44
CA GLY A 109 -23.02 -20.67 -3.24
C GLY A 109 -23.01 -20.46 -4.76
N SER A 110 -22.60 -19.29 -5.26
CA SER A 110 -22.51 -18.99 -6.70
C SER A 110 -21.24 -19.55 -7.37
N GLY A 111 -20.28 -20.07 -6.59
CA GLY A 111 -18.94 -20.36 -7.09
C GLY A 111 -18.10 -19.10 -7.31
N ALA A 112 -18.48 -18.00 -6.66
CA ALA A 112 -17.82 -16.70 -6.72
C ALA A 112 -16.29 -16.77 -6.56
N PRO A 113 -15.53 -15.99 -7.35
CA PRO A 113 -14.07 -15.98 -7.28
C PRO A 113 -13.54 -15.23 -6.05
N VAL A 114 -12.30 -15.57 -5.67
CA VAL A 114 -11.48 -14.77 -4.75
C VAL A 114 -10.43 -14.02 -5.56
N ILE A 115 -10.52 -12.69 -5.59
CA ILE A 115 -9.58 -11.82 -6.28
C ILE A 115 -8.51 -11.37 -5.29
N VAL A 116 -7.26 -11.80 -5.50
CA VAL A 116 -6.13 -11.48 -4.62
C VAL A 116 -5.25 -10.42 -5.26
N ILE A 117 -5.02 -9.32 -4.55
CA ILE A 117 -4.02 -8.30 -4.85
C ILE A 117 -2.75 -8.64 -4.06
N ASP A 118 -1.67 -8.89 -4.79
CA ASP A 118 -0.33 -8.97 -4.21
C ASP A 118 0.15 -7.55 -3.85
N GLY A 119 0.57 -7.38 -2.59
CA GLY A 119 1.03 -6.11 -2.03
C GLY A 119 2.23 -5.51 -2.76
N GLY A 120 3.10 -6.35 -3.32
CA GLY A 120 4.41 -5.94 -3.84
C GLY A 120 5.31 -5.33 -2.75
N GLU A 121 6.32 -4.56 -3.15
CA GLU A 121 7.38 -4.05 -2.26
C GLU A 121 6.95 -2.82 -1.42
N THR A 122 5.75 -2.86 -0.85
CA THR A 122 5.19 -1.79 -0.01
C THR A 122 4.27 -2.38 1.07
N SER A 123 3.82 -1.56 2.03
CA SER A 123 2.81 -2.00 3.00
C SER A 123 1.53 -2.41 2.27
N GLY A 124 0.92 -3.52 2.68
CA GLY A 124 -0.39 -3.92 2.16
C GLY A 124 -1.48 -2.87 2.45
N GLU A 125 -1.29 -2.01 3.45
CA GLU A 125 -2.20 -0.89 3.73
C GLU A 125 -2.28 0.10 2.56
N ASP A 126 -1.18 0.29 1.83
CA ASP A 126 -1.11 1.15 0.64
C ASP A 126 -1.94 0.58 -0.54
N ARG A 127 -2.45 -0.65 -0.39
CA ARG A 127 -3.29 -1.33 -1.38
C ARG A 127 -4.76 -1.37 -0.99
N LEU A 128 -5.15 -0.88 0.19
CA LEU A 128 -6.56 -0.81 0.59
C LEU A 128 -7.46 -0.03 -0.38
N PRO A 129 -6.99 1.02 -1.10
CA PRO A 129 -7.81 1.64 -2.15
C PRO A 129 -8.22 0.66 -3.26
N PHE A 130 -7.38 -0.33 -3.61
CA PHE A 130 -7.74 -1.36 -4.58
C PHE A 130 -8.82 -2.32 -4.05
N LEU A 131 -8.86 -2.50 -2.73
CA LEU A 131 -9.83 -3.33 -2.03
C LEU A 131 -11.18 -2.63 -1.81
N ASP A 132 -11.19 -1.30 -1.68
CA ASP A 132 -12.40 -0.52 -1.42
C ASP A 132 -13.10 0.00 -2.68
N THR A 133 -12.37 0.61 -3.62
CA THR A 133 -12.98 1.22 -4.81
C THR A 133 -12.25 0.90 -6.10
N GLY A 134 -11.05 0.31 -6.02
CA GLY A 134 -10.26 -0.07 -7.16
C GLY A 134 -10.57 -1.46 -7.69
N ILE A 135 -9.56 -2.07 -8.33
CA ILE A 135 -9.76 -3.24 -9.19
C ILE A 135 -10.36 -4.46 -8.47
N ALA A 136 -10.01 -4.72 -7.21
CA ALA A 136 -10.57 -5.87 -6.49
C ALA A 136 -12.06 -5.65 -6.18
N ASP A 137 -12.46 -4.43 -5.81
CA ASP A 137 -13.88 -4.10 -5.58
C ASP A 137 -14.70 -4.17 -6.88
N ILE A 138 -14.17 -3.61 -7.98
CA ILE A 138 -14.81 -3.63 -9.30
C ILE A 138 -15.06 -5.07 -9.76
N LEU A 139 -14.04 -5.94 -9.64
CA LEU A 139 -14.16 -7.33 -10.05
C LEU A 139 -15.08 -8.11 -9.11
N ALA A 140 -15.00 -7.89 -7.80
CA ALA A 140 -15.89 -8.54 -6.83
C ALA A 140 -17.35 -8.17 -7.09
N ASN A 141 -17.65 -6.89 -7.33
CA ASN A 141 -18.99 -6.42 -7.67
C ASN A 141 -19.51 -7.06 -8.98
N ALA A 142 -18.67 -7.16 -10.00
CA ALA A 142 -19.06 -7.73 -11.29
C ALA A 142 -19.26 -9.26 -11.26
N THR A 143 -18.73 -9.96 -10.26
CA THR A 143 -18.68 -11.43 -10.22
C THR A 143 -19.33 -12.06 -8.99
N GLY A 144 -19.85 -11.25 -8.07
CA GLY A 144 -20.29 -11.72 -6.76
C GLY A 144 -19.12 -12.18 -5.87
N GLY A 145 -17.90 -11.70 -6.16
CA GLY A 145 -16.62 -12.18 -5.63
C GLY A 145 -16.22 -11.64 -4.25
N ILE A 146 -15.06 -12.08 -3.79
CA ILE A 146 -14.37 -11.58 -2.59
C ILE A 146 -13.07 -10.89 -3.02
N GLY A 147 -12.84 -9.68 -2.53
CA GLY A 147 -11.54 -9.01 -2.67
C GLY A 147 -10.62 -9.33 -1.49
N VAL A 148 -9.34 -9.57 -1.77
CA VAL A 148 -8.30 -9.76 -0.75
C VAL A 148 -7.06 -8.96 -1.12
N VAL A 149 -6.47 -8.27 -0.14
CA VAL A 149 -5.10 -7.74 -0.23
C VAL A 149 -4.21 -8.61 0.62
N LEU A 150 -3.14 -9.13 0.02
CA LEU A 150 -2.12 -9.94 0.68
C LEU A 150 -0.81 -9.14 0.76
N GLU A 151 -0.31 -8.90 1.96
CA GLU A 151 0.98 -8.21 2.15
C GLU A 151 2.14 -9.08 1.65
N HIS A 152 3.09 -8.49 0.94
CA HIS A 152 4.30 -9.20 0.51
C HIS A 152 5.20 -9.50 1.73
N ARG A 153 5.90 -10.63 1.70
CA ARG A 153 6.85 -11.05 2.76
C ARG A 153 8.27 -10.57 2.51
#